data_AF-A0A813JGV6-F1
#
_entry.id   AF-A0A813JGV6-F1
#
_cell.length_a   1.000
_cell.length_b   1.000
_cell.length_c   1.000
_cell.angle_alpha   90.00
_cell.angle_beta   90.00
_cell.angle_gamma   90.00
#
_symmetry.space_group_name_H-M   'P 1'
#
loop_
_entity.id
_entity.type
_entity.pdbx_description
1 polymer ?
#
loop_
_entity_poly.entity_id
_entity_poly.type
_entity_poly.pdbx_seq_one_letter_code
_entity_poly.pdbx_strand_id
1 'polypeptide(L)'
;MAVFAARAWAVLRPVQAFARCVPQRRAWCASTASAGQSSITGSTSRSSAQLPAQFHPEDFELTKANLSAEDNDLYETLQAAVAALGEEATADHPLVEVRDRVALAFRDKASLLKRDWTDEMFQDGEDINEERVAQIESTMAEGLGRVGAGLSDSRNLGSALDLVGVYMKNYKLDKADSVLARCGPFVSARGGVWMVKWLNHVSTVRMKQGRHTEALEMLYDLELYSPYNATEAPEFFETLNRNLAWAWKALGRIDEAAIYFARMATASQTTKGQLDWFDSWDIGKLAAARGYRDGDQEAFRRGRALVERALEMHIEAEPEDLVMRAKVHDSLAECFLVSEEYPKAETHYRAAYDLLLQTVGAQSPLFGKQARHMANLYIAQGEHEQALPFLGEALAVESSKDAVNVNELMELVDVVVNAQQRSSSDAVEAVASNHLSLKRLQQNIKNRELDGSKEYAVLCHKMSLLYLHEGRKDPEAIRRGRNLAKISVRLLRQFREDKDAADWLKMSELHLRLLDSIRQRPQTELDS
;
A
#
# COMPACT_ATOMS: atom_id res chain seq x y z
N MET A 1 14.58 17.40 25.28
CA MET A 1 13.47 16.93 24.42
C MET A 1 13.88 15.78 23.48
N ALA A 2 15.00 15.87 22.74
CA ALA A 2 15.49 14.78 21.86
C ALA A 2 15.76 13.42 22.55
N VAL A 3 16.26 13.43 23.80
CA VAL A 3 16.54 12.19 24.57
C VAL A 3 15.27 11.55 25.16
N PHE A 4 14.20 12.33 25.35
CA PHE A 4 12.90 11.82 25.81
C PHE A 4 12.08 11.24 24.63
N ALA A 5 12.15 11.87 23.45
CA ALA A 5 11.60 11.32 22.21
C ALA A 5 12.27 9.99 21.82
N ALA A 6 13.59 9.88 21.98
CA ALA A 6 14.33 8.64 21.72
C ALA A 6 13.98 7.47 22.67
N ARG A 7 13.55 7.77 23.91
CA ARG A 7 13.10 6.76 24.88
C ARG A 7 11.64 6.33 24.67
N ALA A 8 10.77 7.22 24.19
CA ALA A 8 9.41 6.85 23.75
C ALA A 8 9.44 5.99 22.47
N TRP A 9 10.38 6.27 21.55
CA TRP A 9 10.62 5.47 20.34
C TRP A 9 11.26 4.11 20.60
N ALA A 10 11.87 3.86 21.77
CA ALA A 10 12.41 2.55 22.13
C ALA A 10 11.31 1.49 22.28
N VAL A 11 10.06 1.91 22.56
CA VAL A 11 8.87 1.04 22.58
C VAL A 11 8.43 0.64 21.17
N LEU A 12 8.86 1.37 20.13
CA LEU A 12 8.54 1.17 18.71
C LEU A 12 9.58 0.31 17.94
N ARG A 13 10.60 -0.23 18.61
CA ARG A 13 11.57 -1.12 17.94
C ARG A 13 10.87 -2.37 17.37
N PRO A 14 11.31 -2.85 16.19
CA PRO A 14 10.81 -4.10 15.62
C PRO A 14 11.13 -5.25 16.58
N VAL A 15 10.10 -6.01 16.97
CA VAL A 15 10.33 -7.35 17.53
C VAL A 15 10.74 -8.21 16.34
N GLN A 16 12.03 -8.54 16.28
CA GLN A 16 12.57 -9.59 15.42
C GLN A 16 11.98 -10.93 15.85
N ALA A 17 10.79 -11.26 15.33
CA ALA A 17 10.22 -12.60 15.35
C ALA A 17 9.07 -12.68 14.33
N PHE A 18 9.39 -12.58 13.05
CA PHE A 18 8.46 -12.98 11.98
C PHE A 18 8.61 -14.47 11.73
N ALA A 19 7.90 -15.27 12.52
CA ALA A 19 7.49 -16.62 12.14
C ALA A 19 6.33 -17.04 13.07
N ARG A 20 5.13 -17.17 12.51
CA ARG A 20 3.93 -17.78 13.14
C ARG A 20 3.18 -16.93 14.17
N CYS A 21 2.47 -15.90 13.70
CA CYS A 21 1.24 -15.44 14.36
C CYS A 21 0.15 -15.17 13.30
N VAL A 22 -0.15 -16.18 12.48
CA VAL A 22 -1.50 -16.34 11.95
C VAL A 22 -2.29 -16.97 13.09
N PRO A 23 -3.35 -16.35 13.63
CA PRO A 23 -4.25 -17.05 14.54
C PRO A 23 -4.71 -18.31 13.81
N GLN A 24 -4.47 -19.49 14.39
CA GLN A 24 -4.93 -20.75 13.81
C GLN A 24 -6.39 -20.60 13.37
N ARG A 25 -6.64 -20.82 12.07
CA ARG A 25 -7.96 -20.83 11.46
C ARG A 25 -8.91 -21.66 12.31
N ARG A 26 -9.79 -21.01 13.08
CA ARG A 26 -11.11 -21.59 13.36
C ARG A 26 -11.98 -21.16 12.21
N ALA A 27 -12.23 -22.09 11.30
CA ALA A 27 -13.20 -21.92 10.23
C ALA A 27 -14.54 -21.53 10.87
N TRP A 28 -14.98 -20.29 10.67
CA TRP A 28 -16.35 -19.90 10.93
C TRP A 28 -17.19 -20.44 9.78
N CYS A 29 -17.50 -21.73 9.82
CA CYS A 29 -18.52 -22.30 8.93
C CYS A 29 -19.87 -21.78 9.38
N ALA A 30 -20.50 -20.96 8.54
CA ALA A 30 -21.93 -20.73 8.58
C ALA A 30 -22.65 -22.07 8.30
N SER A 31 -23.44 -22.56 9.26
CA SER A 31 -24.44 -23.59 9.01
C SER A 31 -25.83 -23.00 9.19
N THR A 32 -26.53 -22.83 8.07
CA THR A 32 -27.97 -22.69 8.05
C THR A 32 -28.64 -24.04 8.29
N ALA A 33 -29.79 -23.98 8.98
CA ALA A 33 -30.90 -24.93 9.01
C ALA A 33 -31.00 -26.02 10.13
N SER A 34 -32.15 -25.89 10.79
CA SER A 34 -33.09 -26.94 11.27
C SER A 34 -32.97 -27.46 12.70
N ALA A 35 -34.14 -27.47 13.34
CA ALA A 35 -34.40 -27.91 14.69
C ALA A 35 -34.10 -29.41 14.89
N GLY A 36 -33.48 -29.74 16.00
CA GLY A 36 -33.29 -31.12 16.45
C GLY A 36 -32.71 -31.13 17.87
N GLN A 37 -33.57 -31.39 18.86
CA GLN A 37 -33.17 -31.65 20.24
C GLN A 37 -32.18 -32.82 20.27
N SER A 38 -30.98 -32.60 20.79
CA SER A 38 -30.23 -33.64 21.52
C SER A 38 -29.19 -32.99 22.43
N SER A 39 -29.34 -33.30 23.72
CA SER A 39 -28.46 -32.97 24.82
C SER A 39 -27.12 -33.65 24.67
N ILE A 40 -26.03 -32.86 24.64
CA ILE A 40 -24.69 -33.38 24.95
C ILE A 40 -24.04 -32.40 25.93
N THR A 41 -23.93 -32.89 27.17
CA THR A 41 -23.18 -32.30 28.27
C THR A 41 -21.69 -32.36 27.98
N GLY A 42 -21.06 -31.20 27.79
CA GLY A 42 -19.61 -31.05 27.69
C GLY A 42 -19.22 -29.68 28.24
N SER A 43 -18.68 -29.66 29.45
CA SER A 43 -18.27 -28.46 30.18
C SER A 43 -17.19 -27.68 29.43
N THR A 44 -17.58 -26.60 28.75
CA THR A 44 -16.68 -25.50 28.41
C THR A 44 -16.87 -24.43 29.46
N SER A 45 -15.88 -24.28 30.34
CA SER A 45 -15.76 -23.10 31.18
C SER A 45 -15.76 -21.88 30.26
N ARG A 46 -16.86 -21.11 30.28
CA ARG A 46 -16.88 -19.75 29.78
C ARG A 46 -15.80 -19.00 30.55
N SER A 47 -14.64 -18.79 29.93
CA SER A 47 -13.78 -17.68 30.31
C SER A 47 -14.62 -16.43 30.03
N SER A 48 -15.21 -15.88 31.08
CA SER A 48 -15.75 -14.53 31.08
C SER A 48 -14.59 -13.62 30.68
N ALA A 49 -14.57 -13.18 29.42
CA ALA A 49 -13.81 -12.01 29.06
C ALA A 49 -14.42 -10.87 29.90
N GLN A 50 -13.74 -10.51 30.99
CA GLN A 50 -14.10 -9.34 31.76
C GLN A 50 -14.06 -8.15 30.81
N LEU A 51 -15.22 -7.51 30.62
CA LEU A 51 -15.32 -6.20 29.98
C LEU A 51 -14.30 -5.26 30.67
N PRO A 52 -13.47 -4.51 29.92
CA PRO A 52 -12.58 -3.55 30.56
C PRO A 52 -13.41 -2.48 31.28
N ALA A 53 -12.88 -2.13 32.46
CA ALA A 53 -13.32 -1.19 33.49
C ALA A 53 -14.33 -0.08 33.15
N GLN A 54 -15.27 0.08 34.09
CA GLN A 54 -16.13 1.21 34.46
C GLN A 54 -16.14 2.46 33.53
N PHE A 55 -17.36 2.78 33.08
CA PHE A 55 -17.74 3.98 32.34
C PHE A 55 -17.43 5.27 33.12
N HIS A 56 -16.56 6.13 32.57
CA HIS A 56 -16.29 7.46 33.16
C HIS A 56 -17.29 8.51 32.65
N PRO A 57 -17.76 9.45 33.50
CA PRO A 57 -18.70 10.51 33.11
C PRO A 57 -18.21 11.44 31.99
N GLU A 58 -16.90 11.59 31.80
CA GLU A 58 -16.33 12.40 30.70
C GLU A 58 -16.44 11.70 29.33
N ASP A 59 -16.53 10.37 29.31
CA ASP A 59 -16.78 9.60 28.08
C ASP A 59 -18.23 9.78 27.58
N PHE A 60 -19.14 10.15 28.49
CA PHE A 60 -20.57 10.32 28.22
C PHE A 60 -20.86 11.53 27.33
N GLU A 61 -20.33 12.71 27.68
CA GLU A 61 -20.54 13.95 26.93
C GLU A 61 -19.94 13.89 25.52
N LEU A 62 -18.79 13.24 25.39
CA LEU A 62 -18.10 13.04 24.11
C LEU A 62 -18.79 12.04 23.18
N THR A 63 -19.44 11.01 23.73
CA THR A 63 -20.21 10.06 22.95
C THR A 63 -21.50 10.73 22.46
N LYS A 64 -22.20 11.45 23.35
CA LYS A 64 -23.46 12.15 23.04
C LYS A 64 -23.33 13.24 21.97
N ALA A 65 -22.24 14.01 22.00
CA ALA A 65 -21.98 15.08 21.02
C ALA A 65 -21.79 14.58 19.57
N ASN A 66 -21.52 13.28 19.39
CA ASN A 66 -21.11 12.71 18.11
C ASN A 66 -22.07 11.65 17.55
N LEU A 67 -23.21 11.41 18.23
CA LEU A 67 -24.25 10.49 17.78
C LEU A 67 -25.23 11.17 16.82
N SER A 68 -25.84 10.40 15.92
CA SER A 68 -26.99 10.89 15.14
C SER A 68 -28.15 11.21 16.08
N ALA A 69 -29.12 12.01 15.63
CA ALA A 69 -30.31 12.30 16.41
C ALA A 69 -31.07 11.01 16.79
N GLU A 70 -31.13 10.04 15.87
CA GLU A 70 -31.76 8.73 16.09
C GLU A 70 -30.97 7.85 17.07
N ASP A 71 -29.64 7.81 16.94
CA ASP A 71 -28.76 7.07 17.86
C ASP A 71 -28.86 7.64 19.29
N ASN A 72 -28.92 8.97 19.41
CA ASN A 72 -29.15 9.67 20.67
C ASN A 72 -30.53 9.35 21.27
N ASP A 73 -31.59 9.39 20.47
CA ASP A 73 -32.96 9.07 20.92
C ASP A 73 -33.09 7.62 21.41
N LEU A 74 -32.50 6.67 20.68
CA LEU A 74 -32.44 5.26 21.08
C LEU A 74 -31.70 5.09 22.41
N TYR A 75 -30.55 5.75 22.56
CA TYR A 75 -29.76 5.68 23.78
C TYR A 75 -30.50 6.26 25.00
N GLU A 76 -31.07 7.46 24.86
CA GLU A 76 -31.84 8.13 25.91
C GLU A 76 -33.08 7.31 26.30
N THR A 77 -33.74 6.68 25.32
CA THR A 77 -34.87 5.78 25.57
C THR A 77 -34.44 4.57 26.40
N LEU A 78 -33.33 3.91 26.05
CA LEU A 78 -32.77 2.79 26.81
C LEU A 78 -32.35 3.23 28.22
N GLN A 79 -31.78 4.43 28.35
CA GLN A 79 -31.35 4.97 29.62
C GLN A 79 -32.53 5.29 30.54
N ALA A 80 -33.61 5.87 30.01
CA ALA A 80 -34.86 6.10 30.73
C ALA A 80 -35.53 4.79 31.16
N ALA A 81 -35.54 3.77 30.27
CA ALA A 81 -36.07 2.45 30.57
C ALA A 81 -35.30 1.76 31.70
N VAL A 82 -33.97 1.87 31.72
CA VAL A 82 -33.15 1.34 32.82
C VAL A 82 -33.36 2.14 34.11
N ALA A 83 -33.50 3.46 34.04
CA ALA A 83 -33.77 4.29 35.22
C ALA A 83 -35.12 3.94 35.86
N ALA A 84 -36.12 3.58 35.06
CA ALA A 84 -37.44 3.17 35.54
C ALA A 84 -37.44 1.86 36.35
N LEU A 85 -36.40 1.03 36.23
CA LEU A 85 -36.24 -0.21 37.01
C LEU A 85 -35.84 0.05 38.48
N GLY A 86 -35.35 1.24 38.81
CA GLY A 86 -34.97 1.59 40.19
C GLY A 86 -33.95 0.60 40.78
N GLU A 87 -34.30 -0.03 41.90
CA GLU A 87 -33.44 -1.01 42.60
C GLU A 87 -33.24 -2.32 41.82
N GLU A 88 -34.09 -2.62 40.84
CA GLU A 88 -33.98 -3.82 40.00
C GLU A 88 -32.94 -3.69 38.88
N ALA A 89 -32.38 -2.49 38.67
CA ALA A 89 -31.34 -2.18 37.69
C ALA A 89 -29.95 -2.74 38.09
N THR A 90 -29.90 -4.05 38.35
CA THR A 90 -28.68 -4.80 38.65
C THR A 90 -27.83 -5.00 37.41
N ALA A 91 -26.51 -5.23 37.58
CA ALA A 91 -25.57 -5.35 36.46
C ALA A 91 -25.86 -6.54 35.53
N ASP A 92 -26.54 -7.57 36.03
CA ASP A 92 -26.99 -8.76 35.32
C ASP A 92 -28.41 -8.60 34.73
N HIS A 93 -29.08 -7.47 34.96
CA HIS A 93 -30.40 -7.23 34.39
C HIS A 93 -30.31 -7.08 32.85
N PRO A 94 -31.14 -7.80 32.06
CA PRO A 94 -31.03 -7.80 30.59
C PRO A 94 -31.08 -6.41 29.95
N LEU A 95 -31.95 -5.52 30.45
CA LEU A 95 -32.03 -4.13 29.93
C LEU A 95 -30.77 -3.30 30.26
N VAL A 96 -30.12 -3.55 31.40
CA VAL A 96 -28.87 -2.90 31.78
C VAL A 96 -27.75 -3.39 30.84
N GLU A 97 -27.69 -4.69 30.60
CA GLU A 97 -26.72 -5.30 29.68
C GLU A 97 -26.91 -4.83 28.22
N VAL A 98 -28.15 -4.63 27.78
CA VAL A 98 -28.45 -4.07 26.45
C VAL A 98 -28.04 -2.61 26.35
N ARG A 99 -28.43 -1.77 27.33
CA ARG A 99 -28.02 -0.35 27.39
C ARG A 99 -26.49 -0.24 27.34
N ASP A 100 -25.78 -1.02 28.14
CA ASP A 100 -24.32 -0.96 28.22
C ASP A 100 -23.63 -1.40 26.93
N ARG A 101 -24.18 -2.43 26.25
CA ARG A 101 -23.70 -2.83 24.92
C ARG A 101 -23.91 -1.73 23.87
N VAL A 102 -25.06 -1.07 23.89
CA VAL A 102 -25.36 0.06 22.98
C VAL A 102 -24.45 1.25 23.28
N ALA A 103 -24.26 1.60 24.56
CA ALA A 103 -23.32 2.64 24.99
C ALA A 103 -21.90 2.38 24.47
N LEU A 104 -21.44 1.14 24.62
CA LEU A 104 -20.12 0.72 24.16
C LEU A 104 -19.99 0.80 22.63
N ALA A 105 -21.00 0.33 21.88
CA ALA A 105 -21.02 0.41 20.43
C ALA A 105 -20.96 1.87 19.93
N PHE A 106 -21.68 2.77 20.58
CA PHE A 106 -21.65 4.20 20.27
C PHE A 106 -20.32 4.87 20.61
N ARG A 107 -19.71 4.54 21.74
CA ARG A 107 -18.36 4.98 22.08
C ARG A 107 -17.34 4.51 21.04
N ASP A 108 -17.44 3.27 20.61
CA ASP A 108 -16.54 2.70 19.62
C ASP A 108 -16.71 3.35 18.25
N LYS A 109 -17.96 3.58 17.82
CA LYS A 109 -18.28 4.37 16.63
C LYS A 109 -17.68 5.79 16.73
N ALA A 110 -17.89 6.48 17.84
CA ALA A 110 -17.33 7.81 18.10
C ALA A 110 -15.80 7.81 18.09
N SER A 111 -15.17 6.79 18.66
CA SER A 111 -13.71 6.63 18.68
C SER A 111 -13.12 6.32 17.31
N LEU A 112 -13.93 5.89 16.35
CA LEU A 112 -13.52 5.61 14.98
C LEU A 112 -13.80 6.76 14.00
N LEU A 113 -14.44 7.83 14.47
CA LEU A 113 -14.67 9.04 13.68
C LEU A 113 -13.36 9.64 13.19
N LYS A 114 -13.45 10.33 12.05
CA LYS A 114 -12.32 11.02 11.45
C LYS A 114 -11.73 12.03 12.43
N ARG A 115 -10.41 12.05 12.54
CA ARG A 115 -9.65 13.13 13.17
C ARG A 115 -9.41 14.26 12.17
N ASP A 116 -9.03 15.43 12.67
CA ASP A 116 -8.72 16.64 11.89
C ASP A 116 -7.74 16.38 10.74
N TRP A 117 -6.79 15.45 10.92
CA TRP A 117 -5.79 15.12 9.90
C TRP A 117 -6.20 14.00 8.94
N THR A 118 -7.39 13.42 9.07
CA THR A 118 -7.81 12.26 8.24
C THR A 118 -7.98 12.65 6.79
N ASP A 119 -8.50 13.87 6.56
CA ASP A 119 -8.82 14.39 5.24
C ASP A 119 -7.68 15.22 4.64
N GLU A 120 -6.51 15.28 5.29
CA GLU A 120 -5.33 15.94 4.72
C GLU A 120 -4.87 15.27 3.43
N MET A 121 -4.60 16.09 2.41
CA MET A 121 -4.25 15.61 1.07
C MET A 121 -2.77 15.21 0.95
N PHE A 122 -1.88 15.80 1.76
CA PHE A 122 -0.42 15.61 1.68
C PHE A 122 0.12 15.88 0.27
N GLN A 123 -0.11 17.09 -0.22
CA GLN A 123 0.25 17.51 -1.58
C GLN A 123 1.05 18.81 -1.62
N ASP A 124 1.64 19.21 -0.50
CA ASP A 124 2.36 20.49 -0.35
C ASP A 124 3.87 20.35 -0.58
N GLY A 125 4.31 19.23 -1.16
CA GLY A 125 5.71 18.89 -1.36
C GLY A 125 6.27 17.98 -0.26
N GLU A 126 7.39 17.35 -0.58
CA GLU A 126 8.01 16.30 0.25
C GLU A 126 8.29 16.76 1.68
N ASP A 127 9.08 17.83 1.85
CA ASP A 127 9.52 18.31 3.17
C ASP A 127 8.34 18.74 4.06
N ILE A 128 7.37 19.47 3.49
CA ILE A 128 6.19 19.95 4.22
C ILE A 128 5.32 18.76 4.66
N ASN A 129 5.12 17.79 3.77
CA ASN A 129 4.41 16.57 4.10
C ASN A 129 5.12 15.79 5.21
N GLU A 130 6.46 15.69 5.19
CA GLU A 130 7.23 15.02 6.24
C GLU A 130 7.11 15.71 7.59
N GLU A 131 7.21 17.05 7.62
CA GLU A 131 7.00 17.85 8.83
C GLU A 131 5.59 17.66 9.39
N ARG A 132 4.58 17.65 8.52
CA ARG A 132 3.19 17.44 8.92
C ARG A 132 2.96 16.05 9.50
N VAL A 133 3.52 15.01 8.88
CA VAL A 133 3.51 13.66 9.45
C VAL A 133 4.16 13.64 10.83
N ALA A 134 5.33 14.27 11.00
CA ALA A 134 6.03 14.31 12.29
C ALA A 134 5.22 15.04 13.38
N GLN A 135 4.49 16.10 13.00
CA GLN A 135 3.60 16.80 13.91
C GLN A 135 2.46 15.89 14.40
N ILE A 136 1.80 15.18 13.48
CA ILE A 136 0.73 14.22 13.82
C ILE A 136 1.28 13.10 14.72
N GLU A 137 2.48 12.58 14.41
CA GLU A 137 3.17 11.60 15.26
C GLU A 137 3.39 12.13 16.68
N SER A 138 3.81 13.39 16.82
CA SER A 138 4.01 14.04 18.13
C SER A 138 2.69 14.15 18.91
N THR A 139 1.61 14.59 18.25
CA THR A 139 0.28 14.67 18.86
C THR A 139 -0.19 13.30 19.33
N MET A 140 0.05 12.25 18.54
CA MET A 140 -0.29 10.88 18.92
C MET A 140 0.54 10.39 20.12
N ALA A 141 1.84 10.68 20.14
CA ALA A 141 2.72 10.31 21.24
C ALA A 141 2.31 10.97 22.56
N GLU A 142 1.90 12.25 22.53
CA GLU A 142 1.36 12.95 23.69
C GLU A 142 0.03 12.34 24.18
N GLY A 143 -0.88 12.00 23.26
CA GLY A 143 -2.16 11.36 23.59
C GLY A 143 -1.97 10.02 24.30
N LEU A 144 -1.07 9.18 23.79
CA LEU A 144 -0.70 7.90 24.40
C LEU A 144 -0.09 8.07 25.80
N GLY A 145 0.64 9.16 26.05
CA GLY A 145 1.29 9.42 27.33
C GLY A 145 0.34 9.91 28.43
N ARG A 146 -0.80 10.52 28.08
CA ARG A 146 -1.79 11.05 29.04
C ARG A 146 -2.70 9.95 29.59
N VAL A 147 -3.02 8.95 28.78
CA VAL A 147 -3.93 7.85 29.13
C VAL A 147 -3.09 6.60 29.41
N GLY A 148 -2.96 6.22 30.68
CA GLY A 148 -2.15 5.06 31.10
C GLY A 148 -2.58 3.69 30.54
N ALA A 149 -3.70 3.63 29.83
CA ALA A 149 -4.22 2.43 29.19
C ALA A 149 -3.64 2.16 27.79
N GLY A 150 -2.87 3.09 27.19
CA GLY A 150 -2.25 2.88 25.88
C GLY A 150 -3.27 2.52 24.80
N LEU A 151 -3.03 1.47 24.01
CA LEU A 151 -3.93 1.01 22.94
C LEU A 151 -5.16 0.23 23.42
N SER A 152 -5.29 -0.07 24.72
CA SER A 152 -6.54 -0.63 25.23
C SER A 152 -7.63 0.44 25.39
N ASP A 153 -7.27 1.72 25.34
CA ASP A 153 -8.20 2.85 25.26
C ASP A 153 -8.75 3.02 23.83
N SER A 154 -10.06 3.26 23.70
CA SER A 154 -10.72 3.36 22.38
C SER A 154 -10.25 4.56 21.57
N ARG A 155 -10.03 5.71 22.20
CA ARG A 155 -9.58 6.91 21.48
C ARG A 155 -8.18 6.72 20.93
N ASN A 156 -7.27 6.17 21.75
CA ASN A 156 -5.91 5.86 21.34
C ASN A 156 -5.88 4.81 20.22
N LEU A 157 -6.66 3.74 20.34
CA LEU A 157 -6.73 2.72 19.28
C LEU A 157 -7.24 3.29 17.96
N GLY A 158 -8.30 4.10 18.01
CA GLY A 158 -8.85 4.74 16.81
C GLY A 158 -7.84 5.70 16.17
N SER A 159 -7.11 6.47 16.98
CA SER A 159 -6.12 7.43 16.48
C SER A 159 -4.90 6.73 15.88
N ALA A 160 -4.51 5.58 16.45
CA ALA A 160 -3.50 4.72 15.87
C ALA A 160 -3.95 4.19 14.50
N LEU A 161 -5.20 3.74 14.36
CA LEU A 161 -5.74 3.30 13.06
C LEU A 161 -5.80 4.44 12.04
N ASP A 162 -6.19 5.66 12.44
CA ASP A 162 -6.19 6.81 11.51
C ASP A 162 -4.78 7.27 11.10
N LEU A 163 -3.79 7.13 11.99
CA LEU A 163 -2.39 7.37 11.65
C LEU A 163 -1.90 6.42 10.54
N VAL A 164 -2.46 5.22 10.42
CA VAL A 164 -2.17 4.31 9.28
C VAL A 164 -2.57 4.97 7.96
N GLY A 165 -3.70 5.68 7.92
CA GLY A 165 -4.14 6.47 6.75
C GLY A 165 -3.10 7.51 6.33
N VAL A 166 -2.57 8.25 7.30
CA VAL A 166 -1.50 9.25 7.08
C VAL A 166 -0.25 8.60 6.49
N TYR A 167 0.18 7.46 7.04
CA TYR A 167 1.33 6.74 6.52
C TYR A 167 1.11 6.18 5.12
N MET A 168 -0.10 5.71 4.79
CA MET A 168 -0.43 5.21 3.45
C MET A 168 -0.42 6.31 2.38
N LYS A 169 -0.85 7.53 2.73
CA LYS A 169 -0.81 8.70 1.83
C LYS A 169 0.63 9.13 1.55
N ASN A 170 1.51 9.02 2.55
CA ASN A 170 2.93 9.39 2.47
C ASN A 170 3.87 8.22 2.16
N TYR A 171 3.34 7.05 1.78
CA TYR A 171 4.12 5.83 1.49
C TYR A 171 5.10 5.39 2.60
N LYS A 172 4.83 5.74 3.87
CA LYS A 172 5.58 5.27 5.04
C LYS A 172 5.08 3.89 5.50
N LEU A 173 5.15 2.91 4.58
CA LEU A 173 4.47 1.63 4.68
C LEU A 173 5.00 0.73 5.79
N ASP A 174 6.28 0.84 6.15
CA ASP A 174 6.84 0.09 7.28
C ASP A 174 6.24 0.57 8.61
N LYS A 175 6.07 1.89 8.76
CA LYS A 175 5.41 2.48 9.92
C LYS A 175 3.94 2.07 9.97
N ALA A 176 3.25 2.13 8.84
CA ALA A 176 1.86 1.68 8.69
C ALA A 176 1.67 0.23 9.16
N ASP A 177 2.53 -0.67 8.68
CA ASP A 177 2.49 -2.09 9.05
C ASP A 177 2.80 -2.32 10.53
N SER A 178 3.80 -1.63 11.08
CA SER A 178 4.16 -1.70 12.49
C SER A 178 3.00 -1.26 13.41
N VAL A 179 2.28 -0.20 13.06
CA VAL A 179 1.10 0.25 13.81
C VAL A 179 -0.03 -0.78 13.72
N LEU A 180 -0.33 -1.28 12.52
CA LEU A 180 -1.38 -2.30 12.33
C LEU A 180 -1.09 -3.58 13.11
N ALA A 181 0.16 -4.04 13.14
CA ALA A 181 0.58 -5.19 13.92
C ALA A 181 0.36 -4.99 15.43
N ARG A 182 0.60 -3.78 15.94
CA ARG A 182 0.37 -3.42 17.36
C ARG A 182 -1.11 -3.29 17.69
N CYS A 183 -1.92 -2.78 16.77
CA CYS A 183 -3.37 -2.66 16.94
C CYS A 183 -4.08 -4.03 16.90
N GLY A 184 -3.54 -5.00 16.16
CA GLY A 184 -4.17 -6.30 15.88
C GLY A 184 -4.76 -7.02 17.10
N PRO A 185 -4.02 -7.21 18.21
CA PRO A 185 -4.55 -7.86 19.41
C PRO A 185 -5.74 -7.12 20.04
N PHE A 186 -5.69 -5.79 20.09
CA PHE A 186 -6.75 -4.95 20.68
C PHE A 186 -8.00 -4.91 19.80
N VAL A 187 -7.80 -4.84 18.49
CA VAL A 187 -8.89 -4.94 17.51
C VAL A 187 -9.55 -6.32 17.58
N SER A 188 -8.76 -7.39 17.63
CA SER A 188 -9.26 -8.77 17.70
C SER A 188 -10.07 -9.02 18.97
N ALA A 189 -9.67 -8.41 20.11
CA ALA A 189 -10.40 -8.52 21.37
C ALA A 189 -11.76 -7.80 21.34
N ARG A 190 -11.90 -6.74 20.54
CA ARG A 190 -13.12 -5.92 20.44
C ARG A 190 -14.08 -6.38 19.35
N GLY A 191 -13.54 -6.78 18.19
CA GLY A 191 -14.33 -7.13 17.00
C GLY A 191 -15.13 -5.95 16.43
N GLY A 192 -16.22 -6.25 15.73
CA GLY A 192 -17.15 -5.29 15.14
C GLY A 192 -16.47 -4.29 14.21
N VAL A 193 -16.85 -3.02 14.34
CA VAL A 193 -16.36 -1.89 13.53
C VAL A 193 -14.83 -1.71 13.58
N TRP A 194 -14.18 -2.13 14.67
CA TRP A 194 -12.71 -2.11 14.77
C TRP A 194 -12.07 -3.07 13.78
N MET A 195 -12.62 -4.29 13.68
CA MET A 195 -12.12 -5.31 12.76
C MET A 195 -12.32 -4.86 11.32
N VAL A 196 -13.47 -4.28 10.99
CA VAL A 196 -13.76 -3.71 9.66
C VAL A 196 -12.70 -2.67 9.27
N LYS A 197 -12.45 -1.67 10.13
CA LYS A 197 -11.47 -0.61 9.85
C LYS A 197 -10.04 -1.17 9.74
N TRP A 198 -9.66 -2.08 10.62
CA TRP A 198 -8.34 -2.70 10.60
C TRP A 198 -8.11 -3.56 9.35
N LEU A 199 -9.09 -4.40 8.96
CA LEU A 199 -9.02 -5.21 7.74
C LEU A 199 -8.93 -4.34 6.48
N ASN A 200 -9.68 -3.22 6.43
CA ASN A 200 -9.59 -2.27 5.34
C ASN A 200 -8.19 -1.61 5.25
N HIS A 201 -7.60 -1.23 6.40
CA HIS A 201 -6.27 -0.65 6.42
C HIS A 201 -5.17 -1.68 6.10
N VAL A 202 -5.22 -2.88 6.70
CA VAL A 202 -4.20 -3.90 6.46
C VAL A 202 -4.22 -4.37 5.01
N SER A 203 -5.40 -4.57 4.41
CA SER A 203 -5.51 -4.90 2.98
C SER A 203 -4.91 -3.80 2.10
N THR A 204 -5.23 -2.52 2.35
CA THR A 204 -4.68 -1.40 1.57
C THR A 204 -3.16 -1.28 1.73
N VAL A 205 -2.62 -1.46 2.93
CA VAL A 205 -1.16 -1.49 3.17
C VAL A 205 -0.52 -2.65 2.40
N ARG A 206 -1.11 -3.84 2.42
CA ARG A 206 -0.61 -5.01 1.67
C ARG A 206 -0.62 -4.76 0.16
N MET A 207 -1.67 -4.13 -0.38
CA MET A 207 -1.72 -3.74 -1.79
C MET A 207 -0.58 -2.78 -2.15
N LYS A 208 -0.35 -1.75 -1.32
CA LYS A 208 0.75 -0.77 -1.54
C LYS A 208 2.14 -1.38 -1.38
N GLN A 209 2.27 -2.47 -0.62
CA GLN A 209 3.49 -3.27 -0.49
C GLN A 209 3.71 -4.26 -1.65
N GLY A 210 2.81 -4.35 -2.63
CA GLY A 210 2.87 -5.36 -3.69
C GLY A 210 2.46 -6.78 -3.24
N ARG A 211 1.97 -6.92 -2.00
CA ARG A 211 1.56 -8.20 -1.38
C ARG A 211 0.08 -8.48 -1.67
N HIS A 212 -0.25 -8.56 -2.97
CA HIS A 212 -1.64 -8.60 -3.43
C HIS A 212 -2.41 -9.86 -3.01
N THR A 213 -1.74 -11.02 -2.92
CA THR A 213 -2.37 -12.24 -2.41
C THR A 213 -2.82 -12.08 -0.95
N GLU A 214 -1.97 -11.53 -0.10
CA GLU A 214 -2.31 -11.25 1.30
C GLU A 214 -3.38 -10.16 1.41
N ALA A 215 -3.35 -9.16 0.53
CA ALA A 215 -4.42 -8.17 0.47
C ALA A 215 -5.77 -8.82 0.17
N LEU A 216 -5.84 -9.74 -0.80
CA LEU A 216 -7.06 -10.48 -1.13
C LEU A 216 -7.57 -11.30 0.06
N GLU A 217 -6.68 -11.99 0.79
CA GLU A 217 -7.09 -12.72 2.00
C GLU A 217 -7.79 -11.80 2.99
N MET A 218 -7.23 -10.62 3.25
CA MET A 218 -7.80 -9.63 4.18
C MET A 218 -9.10 -9.00 3.66
N LEU A 219 -9.22 -8.79 2.35
CA LEU A 219 -10.45 -8.28 1.72
C LEU A 219 -11.57 -9.32 1.73
N TYR A 220 -11.24 -10.61 1.55
CA TYR A 220 -12.21 -11.69 1.70
C TYR A 220 -12.66 -11.88 3.14
N ASP A 221 -11.73 -11.78 4.09
CA ASP A 221 -12.07 -11.76 5.51
C ASP A 221 -12.99 -10.56 5.81
N LEU A 222 -12.75 -9.40 5.20
CA LEU A 222 -13.60 -8.21 5.35
C LEU A 222 -15.01 -8.40 4.76
N GLU A 223 -15.11 -8.94 3.54
CA GLU A 223 -16.39 -9.26 2.87
C GLU A 223 -17.20 -10.27 3.70
N LEU A 224 -16.55 -11.30 4.24
CA LEU A 224 -17.18 -12.32 5.08
C LEU A 224 -17.58 -11.77 6.46
N TYR A 225 -16.73 -10.95 7.07
CA TYR A 225 -16.96 -10.38 8.39
C TYR A 225 -18.12 -9.38 8.38
N SER A 226 -18.30 -8.67 7.26
CA SER A 226 -19.21 -7.54 7.14
C SER A 226 -19.95 -7.57 5.79
N PRO A 227 -20.92 -8.49 5.61
CA PRO A 227 -21.60 -8.71 4.33
C PRO A 227 -22.67 -7.63 4.06
N TYR A 228 -22.27 -6.36 4.08
CA TYR A 228 -23.15 -5.26 3.71
C TYR A 228 -23.44 -5.29 2.22
N ASN A 229 -24.67 -4.97 1.86
CA ASN A 229 -25.05 -4.74 0.47
C ASN A 229 -25.00 -3.23 0.13
N ALA A 230 -25.05 -2.92 -1.16
CA ALA A 230 -24.97 -1.55 -1.67
C ALA A 230 -26.09 -0.62 -1.16
N THR A 231 -27.19 -1.14 -0.64
CA THR A 231 -28.29 -0.33 -0.07
C THR A 231 -28.04 0.03 1.39
N GLU A 232 -27.35 -0.82 2.14
CA GLU A 232 -27.08 -0.61 3.58
C GLU A 232 -25.87 0.29 3.82
N ALA A 233 -24.79 0.11 3.04
CA ALA A 233 -23.55 0.87 3.19
C ALA A 233 -22.87 1.09 1.81
N PRO A 234 -23.40 1.99 0.97
CA PRO A 234 -22.94 2.19 -0.41
C PRO A 234 -21.44 2.46 -0.52
N GLU A 235 -20.88 3.38 0.27
CA GLU A 235 -19.49 3.82 0.19
C GLU A 235 -18.51 2.71 0.61
N PHE A 236 -18.89 1.95 1.63
CA PHE A 236 -18.12 0.79 2.07
C PHE A 236 -18.15 -0.31 1.02
N PHE A 237 -19.33 -0.61 0.47
CA PHE A 237 -19.51 -1.61 -0.59
C PHE A 237 -18.64 -1.26 -1.81
N GLU A 238 -18.68 0.00 -2.27
CA GLU A 238 -17.87 0.46 -3.39
C GLU A 238 -16.36 0.34 -3.10
N THR A 239 -15.92 0.78 -1.91
CA THR A 239 -14.50 0.73 -1.52
C THR A 239 -13.98 -0.71 -1.43
N LEU A 240 -14.74 -1.62 -0.84
CA LEU A 240 -14.38 -3.04 -0.74
C LEU A 240 -14.25 -3.68 -2.13
N ASN A 241 -15.25 -3.49 -2.99
CA ASN A 241 -15.23 -4.06 -4.34
C ASN A 241 -14.10 -3.44 -5.18
N ARG A 242 -13.82 -2.14 -5.03
CA ARG A 242 -12.69 -1.46 -5.69
C ARG A 242 -11.36 -2.09 -5.31
N ASN A 243 -11.15 -2.30 -4.00
CA ASN A 243 -9.92 -2.90 -3.51
C ASN A 243 -9.77 -4.36 -3.95
N LEU A 244 -10.87 -5.14 -3.94
CA LEU A 244 -10.89 -6.52 -4.49
C LEU A 244 -10.54 -6.54 -5.97
N ALA A 245 -11.15 -5.66 -6.76
CA ALA A 245 -10.88 -5.56 -8.20
C ALA A 245 -9.41 -5.24 -8.47
N TRP A 246 -8.85 -4.23 -7.80
CA TRP A 246 -7.46 -3.83 -8.00
C TRP A 246 -6.46 -4.87 -7.51
N ALA A 247 -6.74 -5.58 -6.42
CA ALA A 247 -5.90 -6.67 -5.94
C ALA A 247 -5.89 -7.85 -6.93
N TRP A 248 -7.02 -8.21 -7.51
CA TRP A 248 -7.09 -9.22 -8.58
C TRP A 248 -6.37 -8.77 -9.85
N LYS A 249 -6.58 -7.53 -10.30
CA LYS A 249 -5.89 -6.98 -11.47
C LYS A 249 -4.37 -7.04 -11.31
N ALA A 250 -3.87 -6.70 -10.13
CA ALA A 250 -2.44 -6.72 -9.84
C ALA A 250 -1.82 -8.12 -9.90
N LEU A 251 -2.62 -9.18 -9.72
CA LEU A 251 -2.23 -10.58 -9.93
C LEU A 251 -2.39 -11.05 -11.39
N GLY A 252 -2.69 -10.15 -12.33
CA GLY A 252 -2.94 -10.47 -13.74
C GLY A 252 -4.31 -11.10 -14.02
N ARG A 253 -5.20 -11.14 -13.01
CA ARG A 253 -6.51 -11.78 -13.05
C ARG A 253 -7.60 -10.77 -13.39
N ILE A 254 -7.54 -10.28 -14.63
CA ILE A 254 -8.37 -9.17 -15.14
C ILE A 254 -9.85 -9.54 -15.20
N ASP A 255 -10.19 -10.80 -15.50
CA ASP A 255 -11.60 -11.21 -15.58
C ASP A 255 -12.24 -11.33 -14.20
N GLU A 256 -11.49 -11.77 -13.19
CA GLU A 256 -11.92 -11.74 -11.79
C GLU A 256 -12.10 -10.30 -11.30
N ALA A 257 -11.18 -9.40 -11.65
CA ALA A 257 -11.32 -7.98 -11.34
C ALA A 257 -12.60 -7.37 -11.94
N ALA A 258 -12.97 -7.79 -13.16
CA ALA A 258 -14.17 -7.29 -13.85
C ALA A 258 -15.46 -7.62 -13.10
N ILE A 259 -15.52 -8.73 -12.37
CA ILE A 259 -16.68 -9.10 -11.56
C ILE A 259 -16.96 -8.04 -10.49
N TYR A 260 -15.91 -7.58 -9.79
CA TYR A 260 -16.04 -6.61 -8.72
C TYR A 260 -16.34 -5.20 -9.24
N PHE A 261 -15.74 -4.78 -10.35
CA PHE A 261 -16.13 -3.52 -10.99
C PHE A 261 -17.55 -3.55 -11.56
N ALA A 262 -18.04 -4.69 -12.04
CA ALA A 262 -19.45 -4.82 -12.45
C ALA A 262 -20.41 -4.69 -11.26
N ARG A 263 -20.04 -5.21 -10.08
CA ARG A 263 -20.79 -4.98 -8.83
C ARG A 263 -20.83 -3.49 -8.46
N MET A 264 -19.69 -2.80 -8.54
CA MET A 264 -19.62 -1.36 -8.30
C MET A 264 -20.48 -0.57 -9.29
N ALA A 265 -20.34 -0.83 -10.59
CA ALA A 265 -21.11 -0.14 -11.62
C ALA A 265 -22.62 -0.30 -11.41
N THR A 266 -23.05 -1.51 -11.04
CA THR A 266 -24.45 -1.81 -10.70
C THR A 266 -24.89 -1.02 -9.47
N ALA A 267 -24.09 -1.02 -8.41
CA ALA A 267 -24.35 -0.28 -7.19
C ALA A 267 -24.51 1.23 -7.48
N SER A 268 -23.51 1.86 -8.10
CA SER A 268 -23.56 3.28 -8.47
C SER A 268 -24.76 3.63 -9.34
N GLN A 269 -25.13 2.77 -10.29
CA GLN A 269 -26.33 2.99 -11.12
C GLN A 269 -27.62 2.94 -10.30
N THR A 270 -27.70 2.09 -9.28
CA THR A 270 -28.88 1.97 -8.42
C THR A 270 -28.98 3.06 -7.35
N THR A 271 -27.85 3.49 -6.77
CA THR A 271 -27.80 4.41 -5.63
C THR A 271 -27.64 5.87 -6.07
N LYS A 272 -26.76 6.13 -7.04
CA LYS A 272 -26.40 7.47 -7.54
C LYS A 272 -27.07 7.82 -8.88
N GLY A 273 -27.54 6.82 -9.62
CA GLY A 273 -28.13 6.98 -10.96
C GLY A 273 -27.11 7.20 -12.09
N GLN A 274 -25.83 7.39 -11.75
CA GLN A 274 -24.73 7.58 -12.67
C GLN A 274 -23.39 7.16 -12.02
N LEU A 275 -22.37 6.93 -12.84
CA LEU A 275 -21.00 6.76 -12.36
C LEU A 275 -20.42 8.14 -12.01
N ASP A 276 -19.72 8.24 -10.88
CA ASP A 276 -18.90 9.41 -10.58
C ASP A 276 -17.54 9.35 -11.31
N TRP A 277 -16.67 10.32 -11.05
CA TRP A 277 -15.36 10.40 -11.72
C TRP A 277 -14.48 9.19 -11.34
N PHE A 278 -14.55 8.74 -10.08
CA PHE A 278 -13.69 7.67 -9.58
C PHE A 278 -14.15 6.31 -10.08
N ASP A 279 -15.47 6.09 -10.10
CA ASP A 279 -16.10 4.92 -10.73
C ASP A 279 -15.74 4.84 -12.22
N SER A 280 -15.88 5.96 -12.95
CA SER A 280 -15.55 6.04 -14.38
C SER A 280 -14.07 5.76 -14.64
N TRP A 281 -13.19 6.29 -13.79
CA TRP A 281 -11.75 6.07 -13.89
C TRP A 281 -11.38 4.59 -13.72
N ASP A 282 -11.83 3.97 -12.62
CA ASP A 282 -11.48 2.59 -12.29
C ASP A 282 -12.06 1.59 -13.30
N ILE A 283 -13.35 1.72 -13.61
CA ILE A 283 -14.03 0.85 -14.58
C ILE A 283 -13.45 1.06 -15.98
N GLY A 284 -13.21 2.31 -16.38
CA GLY A 284 -12.65 2.67 -17.68
C GLY A 284 -11.28 2.06 -17.91
N LYS A 285 -10.39 2.14 -16.91
CA LYS A 285 -9.05 1.52 -16.97
C LYS A 285 -9.11 0.02 -17.17
N LEU A 286 -9.93 -0.69 -16.39
CA LEU A 286 -10.02 -2.14 -16.54
C LEU A 286 -10.64 -2.49 -17.89
N ALA A 287 -11.69 -1.79 -18.30
CA ALA A 287 -12.34 -2.02 -19.59
C ALA A 287 -11.38 -1.80 -20.77
N ALA A 288 -10.54 -0.75 -20.71
CA ALA A 288 -9.51 -0.50 -21.71
C ALA A 288 -8.48 -1.62 -21.72
N ALA A 289 -7.89 -1.97 -20.57
CA ALA A 289 -6.90 -3.03 -20.48
C ALA A 289 -7.43 -4.38 -20.98
N ARG A 290 -8.68 -4.72 -20.63
CA ARG A 290 -9.36 -5.94 -21.06
C ARG A 290 -9.66 -5.93 -22.56
N GLY A 291 -10.20 -4.82 -23.09
CA GLY A 291 -10.46 -4.66 -24.51
C GLY A 291 -9.19 -4.79 -25.37
N TYR A 292 -8.08 -4.19 -24.93
CA TYR A 292 -6.79 -4.35 -25.60
C TYR A 292 -6.31 -5.80 -25.59
N ARG A 293 -6.31 -6.47 -24.43
CA ARG A 293 -5.92 -7.87 -24.26
C ARG A 293 -6.73 -8.80 -25.17
N ASP A 294 -8.03 -8.56 -25.26
CA ASP A 294 -8.98 -9.40 -26.00
C ASP A 294 -9.01 -9.05 -27.51
N GLY A 295 -8.28 -8.02 -27.95
CA GLY A 295 -8.31 -7.51 -29.32
C GLY A 295 -9.61 -6.79 -29.69
N ASP A 296 -10.47 -6.51 -28.72
CA ASP A 296 -11.72 -5.78 -28.89
C ASP A 296 -11.46 -4.27 -28.86
N GLN A 297 -11.21 -3.72 -30.06
CA GLN A 297 -10.96 -2.30 -30.27
C GLN A 297 -12.13 -1.41 -29.82
N GLU A 298 -13.36 -1.90 -29.86
CA GLU A 298 -14.52 -1.12 -29.44
C GLU A 298 -14.64 -1.07 -27.92
N ALA A 299 -14.43 -2.20 -27.23
CA ALA A 299 -14.31 -2.20 -25.77
C ALA A 299 -13.15 -1.33 -25.29
N PHE A 300 -12.00 -1.39 -25.98
CA PHE A 300 -10.86 -0.54 -25.67
C PHE A 300 -11.22 0.95 -25.75
N ARG A 301 -11.82 1.39 -26.87
CA ARG A 301 -12.25 2.79 -27.05
C ARG A 301 -13.26 3.23 -25.99
N ARG A 302 -14.24 2.38 -25.67
CA ARG A 302 -15.22 2.67 -24.61
C ARG A 302 -14.55 2.81 -23.24
N GLY A 303 -13.60 1.95 -22.91
CA GLY A 303 -12.81 2.06 -21.68
C GLY A 303 -12.01 3.36 -21.62
N ARG A 304 -11.31 3.72 -22.70
CA ARG A 304 -10.56 4.98 -22.78
C ARG A 304 -11.47 6.19 -22.64
N ALA A 305 -12.63 6.21 -23.30
CA ALA A 305 -13.59 7.31 -23.20
C ALA A 305 -14.12 7.51 -21.76
N LEU A 306 -14.26 6.44 -20.99
CA LEU A 306 -14.58 6.54 -19.56
C LEU A 306 -13.45 7.20 -18.75
N VAL A 307 -12.19 6.89 -19.06
CA VAL A 307 -11.02 7.51 -18.41
C VAL A 307 -10.88 8.99 -18.81
N GLU A 308 -11.14 9.34 -20.07
CA GLU A 308 -11.18 10.73 -20.54
C GLU A 308 -12.25 11.53 -19.78
N ARG A 309 -13.48 11.00 -19.72
CA ARG A 309 -14.58 11.61 -18.96
C ARG A 309 -14.28 11.72 -17.47
N ALA A 310 -13.62 10.71 -16.89
CA ALA A 310 -13.22 10.75 -15.49
C ALA A 310 -12.27 11.92 -15.18
N LEU A 311 -11.35 12.24 -16.10
CA LEU A 311 -10.45 13.38 -15.94
C LEU A 311 -11.21 14.70 -15.93
N GLU A 312 -12.16 14.88 -16.86
CA GLU A 312 -13.01 16.08 -16.92
C GLU A 312 -13.82 16.24 -15.64
N MET A 313 -14.53 15.18 -15.22
CA MET A 313 -15.34 15.18 -14.01
C MET A 313 -14.51 15.42 -12.75
N HIS A 314 -13.29 14.86 -12.67
CA HIS A 314 -12.38 15.12 -11.56
C HIS A 314 -11.97 16.59 -11.50
N ILE A 315 -11.61 17.20 -12.63
CA ILE A 315 -11.21 18.62 -12.67
C ILE A 315 -12.34 19.52 -12.17
N GLU A 316 -13.59 19.19 -12.48
CA GLU A 316 -14.76 19.93 -12.02
C GLU A 316 -15.11 19.68 -10.55
N ALA A 317 -15.11 18.40 -10.12
CA ALA A 317 -15.54 18.01 -8.78
C ALA A 317 -14.49 18.31 -7.71
N GLU A 318 -13.22 18.07 -8.01
CA GLU A 318 -12.10 18.11 -7.07
C GLU A 318 -10.89 18.84 -7.69
N PRO A 319 -11.01 20.16 -7.98
CA PRO A 319 -9.97 20.93 -8.66
C PRO A 319 -8.66 21.05 -7.86
N GLU A 320 -8.72 20.85 -6.55
CA GLU A 320 -7.54 20.93 -5.68
C GLU A 320 -6.85 19.58 -5.46
N ASP A 321 -7.46 18.43 -5.79
CA ASP A 321 -6.80 17.12 -5.64
C ASP A 321 -5.86 16.85 -6.84
N LEU A 322 -4.69 17.46 -6.78
CA LEU A 322 -3.71 17.37 -7.86
C LEU A 322 -3.07 15.98 -7.96
N VAL A 323 -3.00 15.25 -6.84
CA VAL A 323 -2.43 13.89 -6.79
C VAL A 323 -3.35 12.90 -7.51
N MET A 324 -4.66 12.97 -7.30
CA MET A 324 -5.61 12.13 -8.02
C MET A 324 -5.71 12.52 -9.49
N ARG A 325 -5.70 13.82 -9.81
CA ARG A 325 -5.59 14.30 -11.21
C ARG A 325 -4.39 13.69 -11.93
N ALA A 326 -3.22 13.67 -11.30
CA ALA A 326 -2.02 13.09 -11.89
C ALA A 326 -2.19 11.58 -12.19
N LYS A 327 -2.84 10.82 -11.30
CA LYS A 327 -3.09 9.39 -11.54
C LYS A 327 -4.10 9.14 -12.68
N VAL A 328 -5.08 10.03 -12.86
CA VAL A 328 -6.00 9.94 -14.00
C VAL A 328 -5.25 10.24 -15.30
N HIS A 329 -4.42 11.28 -15.34
CA HIS A 329 -3.53 11.56 -16.48
C HIS A 329 -2.61 10.38 -16.82
N ASP A 330 -1.97 9.77 -15.82
CA ASP A 330 -1.14 8.58 -15.98
C ASP A 330 -1.90 7.43 -16.69
N SER A 331 -3.13 7.20 -16.25
CA SER A 331 -3.97 6.12 -16.80
C SER A 331 -4.44 6.40 -18.22
N LEU A 332 -4.69 7.67 -18.55
CA LEU A 332 -5.05 8.08 -19.90
C LEU A 332 -3.86 7.98 -20.85
N ALA A 333 -2.68 8.37 -20.37
CA ALA A 333 -1.43 8.19 -21.11
C ALA A 333 -1.12 6.72 -21.41
N GLU A 334 -1.37 5.80 -20.46
CA GLU A 334 -1.23 4.36 -20.68
C GLU A 334 -2.13 3.88 -21.83
N CYS A 335 -3.38 4.38 -21.91
CA CYS A 335 -4.28 4.07 -23.03
C CYS A 335 -3.72 4.57 -24.37
N PHE A 336 -3.19 5.79 -24.42
CA PHE A 336 -2.58 6.32 -25.65
C PHE A 336 -1.30 5.60 -26.03
N LEU A 337 -0.45 5.26 -25.06
CA LEU A 337 0.80 4.51 -25.28
C LEU A 337 0.52 3.15 -25.93
N VAL A 338 -0.45 2.42 -25.39
CA VAL A 338 -0.86 1.09 -25.88
C VAL A 338 -1.50 1.15 -27.28
N SER A 339 -2.06 2.31 -27.65
CA SER A 339 -2.58 2.58 -29.00
C SER A 339 -1.54 3.19 -29.94
N GLU A 340 -0.27 3.26 -29.52
CA GLU A 340 0.85 3.87 -30.25
C GLU A 340 0.63 5.37 -30.59
N GLU A 341 -0.26 6.06 -29.87
CA GLU A 341 -0.50 7.49 -29.99
C GLU A 341 0.50 8.27 -29.11
N TYR A 342 1.81 8.08 -29.38
CA TYR A 342 2.90 8.56 -28.52
C TYR A 342 2.85 10.04 -28.16
N PRO A 343 2.54 11.00 -29.07
CA PRO A 343 2.48 12.42 -28.71
C PRO A 343 1.39 12.74 -27.66
N LYS A 344 0.25 12.03 -27.71
CA LYS A 344 -0.80 12.18 -26.71
C LYS A 344 -0.41 11.52 -25.38
N ALA A 345 0.23 10.36 -25.45
CA ALA A 345 0.78 9.70 -24.27
C ALA A 345 1.81 10.60 -23.56
N GLU A 346 2.72 11.24 -24.31
CA GLU A 346 3.71 12.17 -23.74
C GLU A 346 3.04 13.34 -23.04
N THR A 347 2.02 13.95 -23.67
CA THR A 347 1.30 15.09 -23.09
C THR A 347 0.73 14.74 -21.72
N HIS A 348 0.07 13.58 -21.62
CA HIS A 348 -0.56 13.15 -20.36
C HIS A 348 0.45 12.63 -19.34
N TYR A 349 1.47 11.86 -19.73
CA TYR A 349 2.51 11.44 -18.80
C TYR A 349 3.34 12.63 -18.28
N ARG A 350 3.59 13.64 -19.09
CA ARG A 350 4.28 14.87 -18.66
C ARG A 350 3.42 15.66 -17.67
N ALA A 351 2.12 15.80 -17.94
CA ALA A 351 1.18 16.41 -16.98
C ALA A 351 1.17 15.68 -15.64
N ALA A 352 1.12 14.34 -15.65
CA ALA A 352 1.21 13.55 -14.41
C ALA A 352 2.56 13.71 -13.71
N TYR A 353 3.66 13.73 -14.47
CA TYR A 353 5.02 13.91 -13.95
C TYR A 353 5.18 15.25 -13.23
N ASP A 354 4.78 16.35 -13.87
CA ASP A 354 4.89 17.70 -13.33
C ASP A 354 4.02 17.87 -12.08
N LEU A 355 2.78 17.36 -12.10
CA LEU A 355 1.88 17.40 -10.95
C LEU A 355 2.44 16.62 -9.75
N LEU A 356 2.98 15.41 -9.97
CA LEU A 356 3.56 14.61 -8.88
C LEU A 356 4.85 15.22 -8.33
N LEU A 357 5.68 15.81 -9.19
CA LEU A 357 6.87 16.54 -8.76
C LEU A 357 6.50 17.74 -7.88
N GLN A 358 5.48 18.50 -8.27
CA GLN A 358 4.99 19.65 -7.50
C GLN A 358 4.36 19.24 -6.17
N THR A 359 3.62 18.13 -6.13
CA THR A 359 2.75 17.79 -4.99
C THR A 359 3.40 16.87 -3.96
N VAL A 360 3.95 15.75 -4.40
CA VAL A 360 4.49 14.69 -3.51
C VAL A 360 6.01 14.64 -3.54
N GLY A 361 6.65 15.34 -4.48
CA GLY A 361 8.09 15.48 -4.58
C GLY A 361 8.81 14.29 -5.23
N ALA A 362 10.11 14.50 -5.50
CA ALA A 362 10.92 13.60 -6.32
C ALA A 362 11.34 12.29 -5.62
N GLN A 363 11.19 12.17 -4.29
CA GLN A 363 11.43 10.89 -3.59
C GLN A 363 10.17 10.04 -3.41
N SER A 364 9.00 10.56 -3.78
CA SER A 364 7.74 9.82 -3.64
C SER A 364 7.70 8.59 -4.56
N PRO A 365 7.23 7.43 -4.07
CA PRO A 365 7.00 6.26 -4.93
C PRO A 365 6.04 6.52 -6.10
N LEU A 366 5.13 7.49 -5.97
CA LEU A 366 4.27 7.92 -7.09
C LEU A 366 5.11 8.58 -8.20
N PHE A 367 6.02 9.48 -7.84
CA PHE A 367 6.91 10.14 -8.78
C PHE A 367 7.86 9.14 -9.45
N GLY A 368 8.48 8.23 -8.67
CA GLY A 368 9.36 7.20 -9.23
C GLY A 368 8.66 6.29 -10.25
N LYS A 369 7.40 5.90 -9.98
CA LYS A 369 6.57 5.17 -10.94
C LYS A 369 6.31 6.00 -12.20
N GLN A 370 6.01 7.29 -12.05
CA GLN A 370 5.76 8.19 -13.17
C GLN A 370 7.01 8.41 -14.03
N ALA A 371 8.19 8.54 -13.42
CA ALA A 371 9.46 8.60 -14.13
C ALA A 371 9.70 7.30 -14.93
N ARG A 372 9.40 6.13 -14.36
CA ARG A 372 9.47 4.85 -15.11
C ARG A 372 8.51 4.83 -16.31
N HIS A 373 7.33 5.42 -16.20
CA HIS A 373 6.39 5.51 -17.32
C HIS A 373 6.88 6.45 -18.43
N MET A 374 7.46 7.61 -18.07
CA MET A 374 8.14 8.49 -19.03
C MET A 374 9.27 7.76 -19.76
N ALA A 375 10.10 7.02 -19.03
CA ALA A 375 11.16 6.21 -19.64
C ALA A 375 10.60 5.15 -20.61
N ASN A 376 9.55 4.43 -20.21
CA ASN A 376 8.93 3.41 -21.05
C ASN A 376 8.33 3.98 -22.33
N LEU A 377 7.76 5.20 -22.29
CA LEU A 377 7.29 5.90 -23.47
C LEU A 377 8.44 6.16 -24.46
N TYR A 378 9.56 6.73 -24.01
CA TYR A 378 10.72 6.97 -24.88
C TYR A 378 11.33 5.67 -25.41
N ILE A 379 11.37 4.60 -24.60
CA ILE A 379 11.78 3.28 -25.04
C ILE A 379 10.86 2.74 -26.14
N ALA A 380 9.54 2.91 -26.02
CA ALA A 380 8.58 2.47 -27.04
C ALA A 380 8.77 3.22 -28.38
N GLN A 381 9.26 4.47 -28.33
CA GLN A 381 9.64 5.26 -29.51
C GLN A 381 11.04 4.91 -30.06
N GLY A 382 11.80 4.05 -29.38
CA GLY A 382 13.19 3.73 -29.72
C GLY A 382 14.21 4.78 -29.26
N GLU A 383 13.77 5.78 -28.49
CA GLU A 383 14.55 6.93 -28.03
C GLU A 383 15.26 6.61 -26.69
N HIS A 384 16.12 5.58 -26.70
CA HIS A 384 16.75 5.06 -25.48
C HIS A 384 17.55 6.09 -24.69
N GLU A 385 18.22 7.03 -25.37
CA GLU A 385 18.99 8.09 -24.71
C GLU A 385 18.11 9.05 -23.91
N GLN A 386 16.92 9.39 -24.42
CA GLN A 386 15.97 10.24 -23.71
C GLN A 386 15.36 9.53 -22.49
N ALA A 387 15.32 8.20 -22.48
CA ALA A 387 14.84 7.43 -21.34
C ALA A 387 15.81 7.42 -20.14
N LEU A 388 17.13 7.57 -20.37
CA LEU A 388 18.15 7.39 -19.33
C LEU A 388 17.97 8.27 -18.08
N PRO A 389 17.68 9.59 -18.20
CA PRO A 389 17.47 10.44 -17.01
C PRO A 389 16.29 9.96 -16.16
N PHE A 390 15.16 9.64 -16.80
CA PHE A 390 13.96 9.16 -16.12
C PHE A 390 14.17 7.78 -15.47
N LEU A 391 14.97 6.91 -16.10
CA LEU A 391 15.36 5.63 -15.50
C LEU A 391 16.24 5.83 -14.26
N GLY A 392 17.11 6.83 -14.25
CA GLY A 392 17.91 7.19 -13.08
C GLY A 392 17.05 7.67 -11.91
N GLU A 393 16.05 8.51 -12.18
CA GLU A 393 15.07 8.98 -11.18
C GLU A 393 14.21 7.83 -10.64
N ALA A 394 13.66 6.99 -11.53
CA ALA A 394 12.91 5.81 -11.15
C ALA A 394 13.76 4.88 -10.25
N LEU A 395 15.01 4.61 -10.65
CA LEU A 395 15.91 3.77 -9.87
C LEU A 395 16.26 4.39 -8.52
N ALA A 396 16.43 5.71 -8.44
CA ALA A 396 16.70 6.41 -7.18
C ALA A 396 15.55 6.23 -6.18
N VAL A 397 14.30 6.42 -6.62
CA VAL A 397 13.10 6.25 -5.78
C VAL A 397 12.90 4.79 -5.40
N GLU A 398 12.98 3.87 -6.36
CA GLU A 398 12.82 2.43 -6.12
C GLU A 398 13.88 1.88 -5.15
N SER A 399 15.08 2.47 -5.16
CA SER A 399 16.16 2.11 -4.24
C SER A 399 15.90 2.54 -2.79
N SER A 400 15.12 3.60 -2.56
CA SER A 400 14.88 4.20 -1.23
C SER A 400 13.49 3.93 -0.66
N LYS A 401 12.50 3.55 -1.48
CA LYS A 401 11.11 3.37 -1.03
C LYS A 401 10.95 2.25 0.01
N ASP A 402 9.92 2.39 0.86
CA ASP A 402 9.60 1.43 1.94
C ASP A 402 9.15 0.05 1.40
N ALA A 403 8.34 0.02 0.35
CA ALA A 403 7.91 -1.24 -0.25
C ALA A 403 8.99 -1.80 -1.18
N VAL A 404 9.80 -2.74 -0.70
CA VAL A 404 10.85 -3.35 -1.54
C VAL A 404 10.32 -4.62 -2.19
N ASN A 405 10.21 -4.60 -3.51
CA ASN A 405 9.98 -5.78 -4.33
C ASN A 405 11.24 -6.06 -5.17
N VAL A 406 11.98 -7.12 -4.81
CA VAL A 406 13.24 -7.48 -5.47
C VAL A 406 13.03 -7.79 -6.95
N ASN A 407 11.89 -8.36 -7.33
CA ASN A 407 11.59 -8.69 -8.72
C ASN A 407 11.34 -7.43 -9.56
N GLU A 408 10.55 -6.47 -9.07
CA GLU A 408 10.35 -5.19 -9.74
C GLU A 408 11.66 -4.41 -9.89
N LEU A 409 12.54 -4.48 -8.88
CA LEU A 409 13.88 -3.90 -8.94
C LEU A 409 14.75 -4.58 -10.01
N MET A 410 14.70 -5.91 -10.13
CA MET A 410 15.41 -6.63 -11.19
C MET A 410 14.94 -6.21 -12.57
N GLU A 411 13.62 -6.09 -12.77
CA GLU A 411 13.05 -5.60 -14.04
C GLU A 411 13.51 -4.18 -14.35
N LEU A 412 13.46 -3.27 -13.37
CA LEU A 412 13.90 -1.89 -13.59
C LEU A 412 15.39 -1.83 -13.94
N VAL A 413 16.25 -2.57 -13.22
CA VAL A 413 17.68 -2.65 -13.52
C VAL A 413 17.91 -3.20 -14.92
N ASP A 414 17.14 -4.21 -15.35
CA ASP A 414 17.24 -4.73 -16.72
C ASP A 414 16.86 -3.67 -17.76
N VAL A 415 15.80 -2.90 -17.52
CA VAL A 415 15.41 -1.79 -18.40
C VAL A 415 16.52 -0.74 -18.48
N VAL A 416 17.15 -0.40 -17.34
CA VAL A 416 18.28 0.54 -17.30
C VAL A 416 19.47 0.02 -18.10
N VAL A 417 19.88 -1.23 -17.88
CA VAL A 417 20.99 -1.86 -18.62
C VAL A 417 20.69 -1.89 -20.12
N ASN A 418 19.48 -2.28 -20.51
CA ASN A 418 19.08 -2.35 -21.92
C ASN A 418 19.06 -0.97 -22.58
N ALA A 419 18.63 0.07 -21.87
CA ALA A 419 18.69 1.45 -22.37
C ALA A 419 20.16 1.88 -22.57
N GLN A 420 21.02 1.66 -21.57
CA GLN A 420 22.45 1.98 -21.67
C GLN A 420 23.14 1.27 -22.85
N GLN A 421 22.80 0.01 -23.12
CA GLN A 421 23.38 -0.77 -24.23
C GLN A 421 22.96 -0.26 -25.62
N ARG A 422 21.81 0.39 -25.73
CA ARG A 422 21.28 0.94 -26.98
C ARG A 422 21.56 2.43 -27.15
N SER A 423 22.17 3.06 -26.16
CA SER A 423 22.60 4.45 -26.16
C SER A 423 24.07 4.59 -26.52
N SER A 424 24.46 5.77 -27.00
CA SER A 424 25.89 6.11 -27.15
C SER A 424 26.59 6.17 -25.79
N SER A 425 27.91 5.94 -25.78
CA SER A 425 28.74 6.08 -24.58
C SER A 425 28.58 7.47 -23.98
N ASP A 426 28.60 8.51 -24.82
CA ASP A 426 28.48 9.91 -24.41
C ASP A 426 27.15 10.18 -23.69
N ALA A 427 26.04 9.62 -24.18
CA ALA A 427 24.74 9.76 -23.52
C ALA A 427 24.69 9.05 -22.16
N VAL A 428 25.26 7.84 -22.05
CA VAL A 428 25.37 7.11 -20.77
C VAL A 428 26.27 7.86 -19.79
N GLU A 429 27.31 8.53 -20.28
CA GLU A 429 28.22 9.33 -19.46
C GLU A 429 27.66 10.69 -19.06
N ALA A 430 26.71 11.23 -19.82
CA ALA A 430 26.04 12.49 -19.52
C ALA A 430 25.08 12.39 -18.32
N VAL A 431 24.50 11.22 -18.07
CA VAL A 431 23.60 11.01 -16.93
C VAL A 431 24.35 10.83 -15.60
N ALA A 432 23.65 11.11 -14.50
CA ALA A 432 24.21 10.93 -13.16
C ALA A 432 24.52 9.45 -12.87
N SER A 433 25.60 9.17 -12.14
CA SER A 433 25.94 7.79 -11.76
C SER A 433 24.87 7.20 -10.85
N ASN A 434 24.55 5.93 -11.09
CA ASN A 434 23.60 5.17 -10.27
C ASN A 434 24.19 4.74 -8.93
N HIS A 435 25.46 5.06 -8.64
CA HIS A 435 26.16 4.52 -7.46
C HIS A 435 25.43 4.76 -6.14
N LEU A 436 24.93 5.99 -5.90
CA LEU A 436 24.24 6.32 -4.67
C LEU A 436 22.91 5.55 -4.54
N SER A 437 22.15 5.45 -5.63
CA SER A 437 20.90 4.67 -5.69
C SER A 437 21.17 3.20 -5.36
N LEU A 438 22.14 2.58 -6.05
CA LEU A 438 22.51 1.18 -5.83
C LEU A 438 23.01 0.93 -4.40
N LYS A 439 23.78 1.85 -3.81
CA LYS A 439 24.21 1.74 -2.41
C LYS A 439 23.03 1.82 -1.44
N ARG A 440 22.08 2.75 -1.66
CA ARG A 440 20.85 2.86 -0.87
C ARG A 440 20.02 1.58 -0.98
N LEU A 441 19.88 1.03 -2.18
CA LEU A 441 19.19 -0.24 -2.42
C LEU A 441 19.80 -1.38 -1.60
N GLN A 442 21.12 -1.54 -1.62
CA GLN A 442 21.78 -2.60 -0.85
C GLN A 442 21.50 -2.48 0.65
N GLN A 443 21.53 -1.24 1.17
CA GLN A 443 21.23 -0.99 2.57
C GLN A 443 19.75 -1.27 2.88
N ASN A 444 18.85 -0.88 1.97
CA ASN A 444 17.41 -1.08 2.10
C ASN A 444 17.06 -2.59 2.15
N ILE A 445 17.63 -3.37 1.24
CA ILE A 445 17.52 -4.84 1.22
C ILE A 445 18.04 -5.47 2.51
N LYS A 446 19.21 -5.04 2.98
CA LYS A 446 19.82 -5.54 4.21
C LYS A 446 18.99 -5.22 5.45
N ASN A 447 18.41 -4.01 5.53
CA ASN A 447 17.55 -3.62 6.66
C ASN A 447 16.30 -4.51 6.77
N ARG A 448 15.89 -5.15 5.67
CA ARG A 448 14.75 -6.07 5.58
C ARG A 448 15.18 -7.53 5.61
N GLU A 449 16.46 -7.82 5.86
CA GLU A 449 17.03 -9.18 5.91
C GLU A 449 16.80 -9.98 4.61
N LEU A 450 16.69 -9.29 3.47
CA LEU A 450 16.49 -9.89 2.15
C LEU A 450 17.82 -10.19 1.42
N ASP A 451 18.96 -9.85 2.03
CA ASP A 451 20.31 -9.94 1.44
C ASP A 451 20.88 -11.36 1.37
N GLY A 452 20.15 -12.36 1.89
CA GLY A 452 20.46 -13.79 1.77
C GLY A 452 19.68 -14.53 0.67
N SER A 453 18.73 -13.87 -0.01
CA SER A 453 17.83 -14.51 -0.96
C SER A 453 18.48 -14.82 -2.32
N LYS A 454 17.91 -15.79 -3.04
CA LYS A 454 18.30 -16.11 -4.43
C LYS A 454 18.06 -14.90 -5.33
N GLU A 455 16.93 -14.23 -5.15
CA GLU A 455 16.48 -13.08 -5.92
C GLU A 455 17.45 -11.91 -5.74
N TYR A 456 17.91 -11.64 -4.51
CA TYR A 456 18.93 -10.62 -4.27
C TYR A 456 20.28 -10.97 -4.91
N ALA A 457 20.64 -12.24 -4.95
CA ALA A 457 21.86 -12.67 -5.63
C ALA A 457 21.81 -12.36 -7.13
N VAL A 458 20.68 -12.64 -7.78
CA VAL A 458 20.44 -12.28 -9.19
C VAL A 458 20.44 -10.77 -9.36
N LEU A 459 19.80 -10.02 -8.47
CA LEU A 459 19.83 -8.55 -8.49
C LEU A 459 21.26 -8.01 -8.40
N CYS A 460 22.11 -8.56 -7.53
CA CYS A 460 23.53 -8.19 -7.45
C CYS A 460 24.27 -8.41 -8.76
N HIS A 461 23.98 -9.49 -9.49
CA HIS A 461 24.54 -9.71 -10.83
C HIS A 461 24.11 -8.60 -11.80
N LYS A 462 22.82 -8.27 -11.84
CA LYS A 462 22.25 -7.25 -12.73
C LYS A 462 22.79 -5.86 -12.41
N MET A 463 22.83 -5.48 -11.14
CA MET A 463 23.45 -4.22 -10.69
C MET A 463 24.93 -4.13 -11.05
N SER A 464 25.65 -5.26 -11.09
CA SER A 464 27.04 -5.28 -11.56
C SER A 464 27.16 -4.89 -13.03
N LEU A 465 26.15 -5.14 -13.87
CA LEU A 465 26.17 -4.78 -15.29
C LEU A 465 26.06 -3.26 -15.47
N LEU A 466 25.27 -2.58 -14.62
CA LEU A 466 25.21 -1.11 -14.60
C LEU A 466 26.60 -0.49 -14.38
N TYR A 467 27.35 -1.01 -13.40
CA TYR A 467 28.71 -0.53 -13.14
C TYR A 467 29.71 -0.86 -14.24
N LEU A 468 29.48 -1.92 -15.03
CA LEU A 468 30.29 -2.21 -16.20
C LEU A 468 30.13 -1.10 -17.25
N HIS A 469 28.90 -0.64 -17.50
CA HIS A 469 28.61 0.45 -18.42
C HIS A 469 29.12 1.81 -17.91
N GLU A 470 29.11 2.06 -16.60
CA GLU A 470 29.68 3.29 -16.00
C GLU A 470 31.22 3.30 -15.92
N GLY A 471 31.88 2.15 -16.18
CA GLY A 471 33.31 1.94 -15.94
C GLY A 471 34.27 2.80 -16.74
N ARG A 472 33.83 3.38 -17.87
CA ARG A 472 34.64 4.29 -18.69
C ARG A 472 34.91 5.62 -17.99
N LYS A 473 33.87 6.24 -17.42
CA LYS A 473 33.94 7.53 -16.71
C LYS A 473 34.40 7.38 -15.26
N ASP A 474 34.01 6.29 -14.62
CA ASP A 474 34.36 6.01 -13.23
C ASP A 474 35.13 4.68 -13.11
N PRO A 475 36.47 4.68 -13.09
CA PRO A 475 37.27 3.47 -12.91
C PRO A 475 36.93 2.70 -11.63
N GLU A 476 36.38 3.39 -10.63
CA GLU A 476 35.94 2.79 -9.38
C GLU A 476 34.61 2.02 -9.54
N ALA A 477 33.82 2.31 -10.57
CA ALA A 477 32.62 1.53 -10.93
C ALA A 477 32.97 0.05 -11.20
N ILE A 478 34.06 -0.24 -11.94
CA ILE A 478 34.50 -1.62 -12.18
C ILE A 478 34.80 -2.36 -10.87
N ARG A 479 35.41 -1.68 -9.89
CA ARG A 479 35.67 -2.27 -8.56
C ARG A 479 34.35 -2.59 -7.83
N ARG A 480 33.37 -1.68 -7.89
CA ARG A 480 32.04 -1.87 -7.27
C ARG A 480 31.25 -2.99 -7.95
N GLY A 481 31.19 -3.01 -9.29
CA GLY A 481 30.59 -4.08 -10.07
C GLY A 481 31.18 -5.43 -9.71
N ARG A 482 32.51 -5.52 -9.66
CA ARG A 482 33.20 -6.75 -9.24
C ARG A 482 32.77 -7.22 -7.85
N ASN A 483 32.63 -6.31 -6.89
CA ASN A 483 32.19 -6.68 -5.54
C ASN A 483 30.76 -7.24 -5.54
N LEU A 484 29.84 -6.64 -6.31
CA LEU A 484 28.49 -7.16 -6.49
C LEU A 484 28.47 -8.52 -7.18
N ALA A 485 29.26 -8.71 -8.24
CA ALA A 485 29.39 -10.00 -8.92
C ALA A 485 29.91 -11.10 -7.97
N LYS A 486 30.86 -10.78 -7.06
CA LYS A 486 31.31 -11.70 -6.01
C LYS A 486 30.20 -12.06 -5.03
N ILE A 487 29.39 -11.09 -4.61
CA ILE A 487 28.24 -11.33 -3.73
C ILE A 487 27.25 -12.27 -4.42
N SER A 488 26.92 -11.99 -5.68
CA SER A 488 26.05 -12.85 -6.49
C SER A 488 26.56 -14.28 -6.55
N VAL A 489 27.80 -14.51 -6.99
CA VAL A 489 28.40 -15.85 -7.10
C VAL A 489 28.38 -16.57 -5.75
N ARG A 490 28.73 -15.89 -4.66
CA ARG A 490 28.75 -16.47 -3.32
C ARG A 490 27.37 -16.92 -2.87
N LEU A 491 26.33 -16.12 -3.10
CA LEU A 491 24.96 -16.43 -2.70
C LEU A 491 24.37 -17.53 -3.59
N LEU A 492 24.48 -17.42 -4.92
CA LEU A 492 23.93 -18.41 -5.87
C LEU A 492 24.51 -19.82 -5.67
N ARG A 493 25.75 -19.96 -5.21
CA ARG A 493 26.34 -21.27 -4.83
C ARG A 493 25.58 -22.00 -3.73
N GLN A 494 24.87 -21.27 -2.86
CA GLN A 494 24.04 -21.84 -1.80
C GLN A 494 22.75 -22.46 -2.37
N PHE A 495 22.32 -22.00 -3.55
CA PHE A 495 21.11 -22.43 -4.23
C PHE A 495 21.39 -23.31 -5.46
N ARG A 496 22.57 -23.92 -5.57
CA ARG A 496 23.01 -24.67 -6.76
C ARG A 496 22.11 -25.85 -7.19
N GLU A 497 21.25 -26.32 -6.29
CA GLU A 497 20.29 -27.40 -6.56
C GLU A 497 19.03 -26.89 -7.29
N ASP A 498 18.77 -25.57 -7.23
CA ASP A 498 17.77 -24.88 -8.02
C ASP A 498 18.33 -24.62 -9.43
N LYS A 499 17.60 -25.07 -10.46
CA LYS A 499 18.05 -24.99 -11.85
C LYS A 499 18.27 -23.54 -12.31
N ASP A 500 17.35 -22.65 -11.96
CA ASP A 500 17.43 -21.24 -12.37
C ASP A 500 18.62 -20.57 -11.68
N ALA A 501 18.85 -20.88 -10.40
CA ALA A 501 20.02 -20.40 -9.67
C ALA A 501 21.34 -20.91 -10.28
N ALA A 502 21.39 -22.15 -10.76
CA ALA A 502 22.57 -22.71 -11.40
C ALA A 502 22.91 -22.00 -12.73
N ASP A 503 21.89 -21.67 -13.53
CA ASP A 503 22.07 -20.90 -14.77
C ASP A 503 22.58 -19.48 -14.47
N TRP A 504 21.97 -18.79 -13.48
CA TRP A 504 22.44 -17.48 -13.03
C TRP A 504 23.85 -17.52 -12.43
N LEU A 505 24.21 -18.60 -11.75
CA LEU A 505 25.55 -18.80 -11.19
C LEU A 505 26.59 -18.82 -12.31
N LYS A 506 26.32 -19.58 -13.38
CA LYS A 506 27.21 -19.65 -14.55
C LYS A 506 27.41 -18.28 -15.18
N MET A 507 26.33 -17.52 -15.37
CA MET A 507 26.40 -16.15 -15.90
C MET A 507 27.19 -15.21 -14.99
N SER A 508 26.98 -15.31 -13.68
CA SER A 508 27.67 -14.49 -12.68
C SER A 508 29.15 -14.81 -12.59
N GLU A 509 29.56 -16.07 -12.71
CA GLU A 509 30.97 -16.47 -12.74
C GLU A 509 31.68 -15.98 -14.00
N LEU A 510 31.03 -16.03 -15.16
CA LEU A 510 31.58 -15.47 -16.41
C LEU A 510 31.75 -13.95 -16.30
N HIS A 511 30.73 -13.25 -15.80
CA HIS A 511 30.77 -11.80 -15.61
C HIS A 511 31.87 -11.40 -14.61
N LEU A 512 32.03 -12.13 -13.50
CA LEU A 512 33.10 -11.88 -12.55
C LEU A 512 34.50 -12.03 -13.18
N ARG A 513 34.71 -13.06 -14.02
CA ARG A 513 35.97 -13.24 -14.76
C ARG A 513 36.23 -12.10 -15.74
N LEU A 514 35.19 -11.61 -16.43
CA LEU A 514 35.29 -10.44 -17.31
C LEU A 514 35.78 -9.22 -16.53
N LEU A 515 35.13 -8.89 -15.40
CA LEU A 515 35.53 -7.76 -14.56
C LEU A 515 36.94 -7.92 -13.97
N ASP A 516 37.34 -9.15 -13.63
CA ASP A 516 38.71 -9.46 -13.20
C ASP A 516 39.74 -9.17 -14.31
N SER A 517 39.42 -9.51 -15.56
CA SER A 517 40.29 -9.24 -16.72
C SER A 517 40.40 -7.76 -17.06
N ILE A 518 39.30 -7.02 -17.02
CA ILE A 518 39.23 -5.56 -17.27
C ILE A 518 40.14 -4.81 -16.30
N ARG A 519 40.14 -5.18 -15.02
CA ARG A 519 40.99 -4.57 -14.00
C ARG A 519 42.49 -4.83 -14.21
N GLN A 520 42.85 -5.90 -14.91
CA GLN A 520 44.25 -6.25 -15.16
C GLN A 520 44.83 -5.55 -16.39
N ARG A 521 43.99 -4.89 -17.21
CA ARG A 521 44.43 -4.17 -18.41
C ARG A 521 44.93 -2.75 -18.08
N PRO A 522 45.95 -2.24 -18.80
CA PRO A 522 46.32 -0.82 -18.73
C PRO A 522 45.18 0.08 -19.20
N GLN A 523 45.04 1.28 -18.63
CA GLN A 523 43.98 2.25 -18.94
C GLN A 523 43.83 2.54 -20.45
N THR A 524 44.91 2.44 -21.22
CA THR A 524 44.97 2.70 -22.66
C THR A 524 44.33 1.62 -23.55
N GLU A 525 44.02 0.43 -23.02
CA GLU A 525 43.38 -0.68 -23.74
C GLU A 525 41.89 -0.88 -23.37
N LEU A 526 41.33 -0.01 -22.53
CA LEU A 526 39.96 -0.09 -22.03
C LEU A 526 38.94 0.61 -22.95
N ASP A 527 39.39 1.51 -23.82
CA ASP A 527 38.54 2.26 -24.76
C ASP A 527 38.18 1.46 -26.03
N SER A 528 39.00 0.45 -26.38
CA SER A 528 38.75 -0.51 -27.47
C SER A 528 37.97 -1.73 -26.99
#